data_AF-A0A6A6IPY1-F1
#
_entry.id   AF-A0A6A6IPY1-F1
#
_cell.length_a   1.000
_cell.length_b   1.000
_cell.length_c   1.000
_cell.angle_alpha   90.00
_cell.angle_beta   90.00
_cell.angle_gamma   90.00
#
_symmetry.space_group_name_H-M   'P 1'
#
loop_
_entity.id
_entity.type
_entity.pdbx_description
1 polymer ?
#
loop_
_entity_poly.entity_id
_entity_poly.type
_entity_poly.pdbx_seq_one_letter_code
_entity_poly.pdbx_strand_id
1 'polypeptide(L)'
;MAMTPICTSWKSVDTIKISPFGPSDYVSALDLLALQWAHVPLKSKDNISAIKQWIQTCVSDHPDCHRFQATTADKGTRPKRILDLSDDKVRLRCDFRSSSRCDYITLSHMWGDKPARQIRLLDENVSEFQDPGIPIKNMSIIYREAIRVTRALGYQYILIDSLCIIQDSQSDWEEEASKMAAVYGNAVCNISYLFPPEDAEPKPRKDPRGYSRCVLRQMGGSEPGIYACRPPSRRESEIHACWPLSTRAWAFQEQVLSPRTVYYGDSNLMWECCAGFSDELHGEFSLYGEGLGLKHALVRDHGHIGTLRRIPKIPKSSLRCGQIGFLRIWERLIDNYRRRKLTKESDRIMAFAGIARAVNNLYGLTYLAGMWKEGIQPLLLWAIKPERPTSPTMPQTATENRDELEPQTGTATPSWSWFSIPTSRFYTPLGVSTVYDTAASVLLWTKLLSFGWNKQLENEIPASSFYDFTGLHLTLEAMTLTTHLDRLDGGGLALDSTRFSPNAPLKIQSTTYWHDGTGTMVGCKQGDSISVTLACIVLFWHHLHDSVEPHRCVIQGLALTPCSDQNAWKRVGMWEIGIIEPRKEPEEPLIETGEWVFAQWEGWKLAHITLV
;
A
#
# COMPACT_ATOMS: atom_id res chain seq x y z
N MET A 1 23.32 60.55 -7.87
CA MET A 1 23.32 60.40 -6.40
C MET A 1 22.36 59.27 -6.07
N ALA A 2 22.87 58.04 -6.05
CA ALA A 2 23.29 57.33 -4.83
C ALA A 2 22.08 56.80 -4.05
N MET A 3 21.78 55.51 -4.24
CA MET A 3 21.08 54.71 -3.23
C MET A 3 21.77 53.36 -3.10
N THR A 4 22.56 53.25 -2.04
CA THR A 4 22.93 52.02 -1.33
C THR A 4 23.04 52.43 0.15
N PRO A 5 23.01 51.51 1.13
CA PRO A 5 22.15 50.31 1.28
C PRO A 5 21.71 50.11 2.76
N ILE A 6 20.45 49.82 3.08
CA ILE A 6 20.05 49.32 4.43
C ILE A 6 18.75 48.51 4.21
N CYS A 7 18.57 47.23 4.53
CA CYS A 7 18.99 46.47 5.70
C CYS A 7 19.09 44.97 5.37
N THR A 8 20.18 44.35 5.82
CA THR A 8 20.35 42.92 6.05
C THR A 8 19.64 42.54 7.35
N SER A 9 18.54 41.78 7.28
CA SER A 9 18.13 40.82 8.32
C SER A 9 16.77 40.20 8.02
N TRP A 10 16.74 38.88 8.00
CA TRP A 10 15.53 38.06 8.08
C TRP A 10 14.84 38.28 9.42
N LYS A 11 13.57 38.70 9.40
CA LYS A 11 12.58 38.48 10.47
C LYS A 11 11.19 38.36 9.84
N SER A 12 10.34 37.53 10.46
CA SER A 12 8.94 37.28 10.10
C SER A 12 8.22 38.58 9.71
N VAL A 13 7.49 38.56 8.60
CA VAL A 13 6.62 39.69 8.23
C VAL A 13 5.35 39.61 9.06
N ASP A 14 5.44 40.11 10.28
CA ASP A 14 4.29 40.44 11.11
C ASP A 14 3.72 41.80 10.67
N THR A 15 2.50 41.77 10.13
CA THR A 15 1.49 42.85 10.13
C THR A 15 1.88 44.19 9.47
N ILE A 16 1.43 44.39 8.22
CA ILE A 16 1.32 45.73 7.62
C ILE A 16 0.04 46.39 8.16
N LYS A 17 0.17 47.45 8.96
CA LYS A 17 -0.97 48.30 9.40
C LYS A 17 -1.45 49.15 8.24
N ILE A 18 -2.70 48.95 7.83
CA ILE A 18 -3.41 49.86 6.93
C ILE A 18 -4.04 50.96 7.80
N SER A 19 -3.68 52.21 7.55
CA SER A 19 -4.30 53.41 8.12
C SER A 19 -5.63 53.70 7.42
N PRO A 20 -6.65 54.27 8.10
CA PRO A 20 -7.93 54.56 7.47
C PRO A 20 -7.77 55.75 6.52
N PHE A 21 -7.66 55.48 5.22
CA PHE A 21 -7.70 56.50 4.18
C PHE A 21 -9.03 56.42 3.42
N GLY A 22 -9.51 57.60 3.03
CA GLY A 22 -10.85 57.84 2.48
C GLY A 22 -11.11 57.29 1.07
N PRO A 23 -12.29 57.58 0.49
CA PRO A 23 -12.93 56.78 -0.56
C PRO A 23 -12.26 56.79 -1.95
N SER A 24 -11.06 57.33 -2.13
CA SER A 24 -10.44 57.52 -3.44
C SER A 24 -9.24 56.63 -3.74
N ASP A 25 -8.69 55.90 -2.75
CA ASP A 25 -7.51 55.05 -2.97
C ASP A 25 -7.89 53.57 -2.90
N TYR A 26 -8.61 53.09 -3.92
CA TYR A 26 -8.77 51.67 -4.16
C TYR A 26 -7.43 51.09 -4.63
N VAL A 27 -6.59 50.65 -3.70
CA VAL A 27 -5.68 49.54 -4.01
C VAL A 27 -6.56 48.30 -4.00
N SER A 28 -6.83 47.76 -5.19
CA SER A 28 -7.77 46.66 -5.32
C SER A 28 -7.25 45.45 -4.54
N ALA A 29 -8.15 44.61 -4.00
CA ALA A 29 -7.75 43.32 -3.43
C ALA A 29 -6.93 42.48 -4.44
N LEU A 30 -7.12 42.74 -5.74
CA LEU A 30 -6.31 42.23 -6.85
C LEU A 30 -4.85 42.69 -6.78
N ASP A 31 -4.54 43.91 -6.36
CA ASP A 31 -3.18 44.44 -6.23
C ASP A 31 -2.46 43.88 -4.99
N LEU A 32 -3.18 43.66 -3.89
CA LEU A 32 -2.65 43.01 -2.68
C LEU A 32 -2.44 41.49 -2.88
N LEU A 33 -3.34 40.82 -3.60
CA LEU A 33 -3.14 39.45 -4.07
C LEU A 33 -2.01 39.38 -5.11
N ALA A 34 -1.89 40.39 -5.99
CA ALA A 34 -0.77 40.50 -6.92
C ALA A 34 0.57 40.68 -6.19
N LEU A 35 0.63 41.39 -5.05
CA LEU A 35 1.84 41.52 -4.23
C LEU A 35 2.23 40.23 -3.50
N GLN A 36 1.26 39.45 -2.99
CA GLN A 36 1.52 38.15 -2.38
C GLN A 36 1.89 37.08 -3.42
N TRP A 37 1.40 37.22 -4.66
CA TRP A 37 1.61 36.29 -5.77
C TRP A 37 2.71 36.69 -6.76
N ALA A 38 3.20 37.93 -6.72
CA ALA A 38 4.40 38.36 -7.44
C ALA A 38 5.66 37.59 -6.99
N HIS A 39 5.58 36.89 -5.86
CA HIS A 39 6.65 36.08 -5.29
C HIS A 39 6.50 34.57 -5.52
N VAL A 40 5.40 34.07 -6.11
CA VAL A 40 5.38 32.71 -6.67
C VAL A 40 5.98 32.84 -8.06
N PRO A 41 7.23 32.40 -8.29
CA PRO A 41 7.85 32.63 -9.57
C PRO A 41 7.01 31.88 -10.63
N LEU A 42 6.40 32.62 -11.56
CA LEU A 42 6.02 32.14 -12.90
C LEU A 42 7.25 31.73 -13.73
N LYS A 43 8.36 31.37 -13.08
CA LYS A 43 9.69 31.24 -13.65
C LYS A 43 10.23 29.83 -13.44
N SER A 44 9.54 28.84 -14.01
CA SER A 44 10.00 28.22 -15.26
C SER A 44 8.90 27.27 -15.78
N LYS A 45 8.91 26.95 -17.08
CA LYS A 45 7.93 26.02 -17.67
C LYS A 45 7.95 24.61 -17.02
N ASP A 46 9.03 24.29 -16.32
CA ASP A 46 9.39 22.97 -15.76
C ASP A 46 9.76 22.98 -14.26
N ASN A 47 9.72 24.13 -13.58
CA ASN A 47 10.05 24.43 -12.18
C ASN A 47 11.17 23.60 -11.52
N ILE A 48 12.29 23.40 -12.24
CA ILE A 48 13.45 22.63 -11.75
C ILE A 48 14.00 23.18 -10.42
N SER A 49 13.93 24.49 -10.21
CA SER A 49 14.37 25.14 -8.97
C SER A 49 13.58 24.65 -7.76
N ALA A 50 12.26 24.46 -7.89
CA ALA A 50 11.44 23.90 -6.82
C ALA A 50 11.84 22.46 -6.51
N ILE A 51 12.11 21.63 -7.52
CA ILE A 51 12.56 20.25 -7.31
C ILE A 51 13.91 20.22 -6.59
N LYS A 52 14.87 21.06 -7.00
CA LYS A 52 16.16 21.18 -6.32
C LYS A 52 15.96 21.56 -4.85
N GLN A 53 15.10 22.53 -4.58
CA GLN A 53 14.81 22.97 -3.23
C GLN A 53 14.17 21.84 -2.40
N TRP A 54 13.18 21.13 -2.93
CA TRP A 54 12.56 19.99 -2.22
C TRP A 54 13.55 18.87 -1.90
N ILE A 55 14.41 18.51 -2.87
CA ILE A 55 15.46 17.51 -2.64
C ILE A 55 16.42 18.00 -1.56
N GLN A 56 16.89 19.25 -1.66
CA GLN A 56 17.83 19.84 -0.70
C GLN A 56 17.24 19.88 0.71
N THR A 57 16.05 20.47 0.88
CA THR A 57 15.33 20.51 2.16
C THR A 57 15.12 19.12 2.74
N CYS A 58 14.74 18.14 1.92
CA CYS A 58 14.58 16.78 2.40
C CYS A 58 15.91 16.14 2.84
N VAL A 59 17.01 16.43 2.14
CA VAL A 59 18.35 15.95 2.48
C VAL A 59 18.91 16.66 3.71
N SER A 60 18.62 17.93 3.93
CA SER A 60 19.13 18.66 5.10
C SER A 60 18.28 18.42 6.35
N ASP A 61 16.95 18.44 6.21
CA ASP A 61 16.06 18.76 7.32
C ASP A 61 15.09 17.62 7.69
N HIS A 62 15.01 16.53 6.91
CA HIS A 62 14.06 15.43 7.16
C HIS A 62 14.76 14.16 7.69
N PRO A 63 14.98 14.03 9.01
CA PRO A 63 15.68 12.87 9.61
C PRO A 63 14.96 11.54 9.39
N ASP A 64 13.63 11.56 9.28
CA ASP A 64 12.85 10.35 9.00
C ASP A 64 13.10 9.82 7.58
N CYS A 65 13.36 10.70 6.60
CA CYS A 65 13.73 10.29 5.23
C CYS A 65 15.10 9.60 5.21
N HIS A 66 16.08 10.15 5.94
CA HIS A 66 17.40 9.52 6.06
C HIS A 66 17.33 8.16 6.73
N ARG A 67 16.56 8.07 7.82
CA ARG A 67 16.35 6.81 8.53
C ARG A 67 15.68 5.80 7.61
N PHE A 68 14.60 6.18 6.91
CA PHE A 68 13.90 5.32 5.98
C PHE A 68 14.87 4.78 4.93
N GLN A 69 15.60 5.66 4.22
CA GLN A 69 16.57 5.26 3.21
C GLN A 69 17.66 4.33 3.78
N ALA A 70 18.19 4.62 4.96
CA ALA A 70 19.26 3.82 5.58
C ALA A 70 18.80 2.45 6.11
N THR A 71 17.50 2.24 6.27
CA THR A 71 16.94 1.01 6.88
C THR A 71 16.21 0.15 5.87
N THR A 72 15.57 0.72 4.84
CA THR A 72 14.80 -0.06 3.86
C THR A 72 15.65 -0.61 2.72
N ALA A 73 16.81 -0.02 2.45
CA ALA A 73 17.71 -0.43 1.37
C ALA A 73 19.15 -0.64 1.90
N ASP A 74 19.76 -1.75 1.51
CA ASP A 74 21.19 -1.96 1.69
C ASP A 74 21.96 -0.99 0.79
N LYS A 75 22.74 -0.07 1.36
CA LYS A 75 23.52 0.94 0.64
C LYS A 75 24.55 0.33 -0.33
N GLY A 76 24.97 -0.91 -0.11
CA GLY A 76 25.86 -1.64 -1.01
C GLY A 76 25.17 -2.12 -2.29
N THR A 77 23.85 -2.30 -2.25
CA THR A 77 23.09 -2.83 -3.38
C THR A 77 22.86 -1.75 -4.44
N ARG A 78 23.42 -1.98 -5.63
CA ARG A 78 23.37 -1.08 -6.78
C ARG A 78 22.90 -1.82 -8.03
N PRO A 79 22.26 -1.12 -8.99
CA PRO A 79 21.94 -1.73 -10.26
C PRO A 79 23.23 -2.16 -10.98
N LYS A 80 23.15 -3.24 -11.74
CA LYS A 80 24.30 -3.74 -12.51
C LYS A 80 24.65 -2.78 -13.64
N ARG A 81 23.65 -2.15 -14.24
CA ARG A 81 23.79 -1.18 -15.33
C ARG A 81 23.02 0.10 -15.04
N ILE A 82 23.49 1.21 -15.58
CA ILE A 82 22.81 2.51 -15.48
C ILE A 82 23.04 3.33 -16.74
N LEU A 83 22.20 4.34 -17.00
CA LEU A 83 22.46 5.28 -18.08
C LEU A 83 23.36 6.42 -17.59
N ASP A 84 24.45 6.65 -18.31
CA ASP A 84 25.36 7.79 -18.15
C ASP A 84 24.93 8.93 -19.09
N LEU A 85 24.76 10.11 -18.48
CA LEU A 85 24.29 11.33 -19.13
C LEU A 85 25.38 12.42 -19.24
N SER A 86 26.66 12.08 -19.00
CA SER A 86 27.79 13.03 -19.00
C SER A 86 27.95 13.80 -20.30
N ASP A 87 27.65 13.16 -21.42
CA ASP A 87 27.85 13.69 -22.76
C ASP A 87 26.50 13.96 -23.43
N ASP A 88 26.50 14.51 -24.64
CA ASP A 88 25.26 14.70 -25.43
C ASP A 88 24.54 13.38 -25.76
N LYS A 89 25.28 12.26 -25.77
CA LYS A 89 24.74 10.92 -25.98
C LYS A 89 24.44 10.23 -24.66
N VAL A 90 23.41 9.39 -24.66
CA VAL A 90 23.05 8.56 -23.51
C VAL A 90 23.70 7.20 -23.68
N ARG A 91 24.55 6.80 -22.74
CA ARG A 91 25.27 5.52 -22.82
C ARG A 91 24.89 4.60 -21.68
N LEU A 92 24.79 3.31 -21.97
CA LEU A 92 24.67 2.28 -20.95
C LEU A 92 26.05 2.03 -20.33
N ARG A 93 26.11 2.12 -19.00
CA ARG A 93 27.29 1.80 -18.22
C ARG A 93 27.05 0.51 -17.46
N CYS A 94 27.83 -0.53 -17.73
CA CYS A 94 27.65 -1.89 -17.19
C CYS A 94 28.49 -2.20 -15.93
N ASP A 95 29.41 -1.31 -15.55
CA ASP A 95 30.32 -1.47 -14.40
C ASP A 95 29.92 -0.57 -13.22
N PHE A 96 28.66 -0.12 -13.15
CA PHE A 96 28.24 0.92 -12.19
C PHE A 96 28.48 0.55 -10.72
N ARG A 97 28.45 -0.76 -10.39
CA ARG A 97 28.75 -1.27 -9.05
C ARG A 97 30.14 -0.83 -8.55
N SER A 98 31.09 -0.67 -9.45
CA SER A 98 32.48 -0.30 -9.15
C SER A 98 32.72 1.22 -9.10
N SER A 99 31.69 2.05 -9.32
CA SER A 99 31.81 3.51 -9.41
C SER A 99 32.00 4.17 -8.04
N SER A 100 32.94 5.13 -7.97
CA SER A 100 33.17 5.98 -6.79
C SER A 100 32.05 7.00 -6.57
N ARG A 101 31.42 7.49 -7.64
CA ARG A 101 30.20 8.31 -7.60
C ARG A 101 28.98 7.41 -7.78
N CYS A 102 28.05 7.46 -6.82
CA CYS A 102 26.94 6.50 -6.72
C CYS A 102 25.56 7.14 -6.72
N ASP A 103 25.46 8.45 -6.89
CA ASP A 103 24.17 9.15 -6.88
C ASP A 103 23.50 9.04 -8.24
N TYR A 104 22.26 8.55 -8.24
CA TYR A 104 21.45 8.41 -9.42
C TYR A 104 19.98 8.74 -9.15
N ILE A 105 19.27 9.02 -10.23
CA ILE A 105 17.83 9.20 -10.31
C ILE A 105 17.20 7.92 -10.87
N THR A 106 15.97 7.61 -10.51
CA THR A 106 15.19 6.54 -11.13
C THR A 106 14.00 7.12 -11.88
N LEU A 107 13.50 6.39 -12.88
CA LEU A 107 12.27 6.72 -13.58
C LEU A 107 11.24 5.60 -13.41
N SER A 108 10.07 5.96 -12.88
CA SER A 108 8.86 5.15 -12.95
C SER A 108 7.98 5.66 -14.10
N HIS A 109 7.70 4.82 -15.09
CA HIS A 109 6.88 5.18 -16.24
C HIS A 109 6.11 3.97 -16.80
N MET A 110 5.14 4.26 -17.67
CA MET A 110 4.51 3.24 -18.51
C MET A 110 5.22 3.16 -19.84
N TRP A 111 5.42 1.95 -20.34
CA TRP A 111 6.11 1.72 -21.61
C TRP A 111 5.23 2.04 -22.84
N GLY A 112 3.92 2.25 -22.64
CA GLY A 112 2.93 2.40 -23.70
C GLY A 112 2.50 1.07 -24.31
N ASP A 113 1.57 1.11 -25.26
CA ASP A 113 0.90 -0.09 -25.78
C ASP A 113 1.39 -0.47 -27.19
N LYS A 114 2.41 0.21 -27.68
CA LYS A 114 2.98 0.02 -29.03
C LYS A 114 4.41 -0.54 -28.94
N PRO A 115 4.59 -1.87 -28.93
CA PRO A 115 5.91 -2.52 -28.78
C PRO A 115 6.99 -2.00 -29.73
N ALA A 116 6.63 -1.71 -30.99
CA ALA A 116 7.55 -1.21 -32.01
C ALA A 116 8.11 0.20 -31.73
N ARG A 117 7.51 0.94 -30.79
CA ARG A 117 7.97 2.28 -30.37
C ARG A 117 8.75 2.24 -29.04
N GLN A 118 8.87 1.07 -28.42
CA GLN A 118 9.54 0.89 -27.14
C GLN A 118 11.01 0.56 -27.36
N ILE A 119 11.89 1.53 -27.11
CA ILE A 119 13.32 1.24 -26.98
C ILE A 119 13.52 0.39 -25.73
N ARG A 120 14.18 -0.76 -25.91
CA ARG A 120 14.46 -1.74 -24.87
C ARG A 120 15.89 -2.24 -24.99
N LEU A 121 16.51 -2.50 -23.85
CA LEU A 121 17.79 -3.19 -23.79
C LEU A 121 17.55 -4.68 -24.07
N LEU A 122 18.17 -5.18 -25.12
CA LEU A 122 18.19 -6.59 -25.53
C LEU A 122 19.64 -7.05 -25.55
N ASP A 123 19.88 -8.36 -25.42
CA ASP A 123 21.25 -8.90 -25.42
C ASP A 123 22.04 -8.46 -26.67
N GLU A 124 21.38 -8.44 -27.84
CA GLU A 124 21.98 -8.05 -29.11
C GLU A 124 22.41 -6.56 -29.19
N ASN A 125 21.75 -5.67 -28.43
CA ASN A 125 21.95 -4.22 -28.55
C ASN A 125 22.71 -3.61 -27.36
N VAL A 126 23.20 -4.43 -26.43
CA VAL A 126 24.02 -4.00 -25.29
C VAL A 126 25.23 -3.18 -25.77
N SER A 127 25.99 -3.72 -26.73
CA SER A 127 27.19 -3.05 -27.25
C SER A 127 26.88 -1.70 -27.88
N GLU A 128 25.79 -1.60 -28.66
CA GLU A 128 25.35 -0.34 -29.28
C GLU A 128 24.95 0.70 -28.23
N PHE A 129 24.26 0.25 -27.17
CA PHE A 129 23.86 1.12 -26.06
C PHE A 129 25.07 1.60 -25.25
N GLN A 130 26.15 0.83 -25.18
CA GLN A 130 27.42 1.26 -24.56
C GLN A 130 28.17 2.26 -25.46
N ASP A 131 28.37 1.92 -26.73
CA ASP A 131 29.03 2.78 -27.73
C ASP A 131 28.56 2.41 -29.15
N PRO A 132 28.01 3.35 -29.96
CA PRO A 132 28.08 4.81 -29.80
C PRO A 132 27.12 5.43 -28.77
N GLY A 133 26.23 4.63 -28.17
CA GLY A 133 25.18 5.10 -27.27
C GLY A 133 23.85 5.38 -27.98
N ILE A 134 22.79 5.54 -27.19
CA ILE A 134 21.42 5.74 -27.68
C ILE A 134 21.24 7.21 -28.09
N PRO A 135 20.87 7.50 -29.35
CA PRO A 135 20.56 8.86 -29.76
C PRO A 135 19.29 9.39 -29.06
N ILE A 136 19.40 10.51 -28.35
CA ILE A 136 18.27 11.16 -27.63
C ILE A 136 17.06 11.38 -28.54
N LYS A 137 17.29 11.73 -29.81
CA LYS A 137 16.22 11.96 -30.81
C LYS A 137 15.34 10.74 -31.08
N ASN A 138 15.85 9.53 -30.85
CA ASN A 138 15.11 8.29 -31.05
C ASN A 138 14.23 7.94 -29.84
N MET A 139 14.49 8.58 -28.69
CA MET A 139 13.81 8.29 -27.44
C MET A 139 12.41 8.91 -27.36
N SER A 140 11.53 8.29 -26.57
CA SER A 140 10.20 8.81 -26.27
C SER A 140 10.28 10.18 -25.59
N ILE A 141 9.19 10.95 -25.62
CA ILE A 141 9.11 12.23 -24.91
C ILE A 141 9.38 12.06 -23.41
N ILE A 142 8.89 10.98 -22.80
CA ILE A 142 9.09 10.69 -21.38
C ILE A 142 10.59 10.52 -21.06
N TYR A 143 11.31 9.74 -21.86
CA TYR A 143 12.75 9.52 -21.65
C TYR A 143 13.55 10.80 -21.84
N ARG A 144 13.25 11.56 -22.90
CA ARG A 144 13.91 12.84 -23.17
C ARG A 144 13.71 13.82 -22.02
N GLU A 145 12.48 13.91 -21.49
CA GLU A 145 12.19 14.77 -20.34
C GLU A 145 12.87 14.27 -19.06
N ALA A 146 12.83 12.97 -18.77
CA ALA A 146 13.52 12.41 -17.60
C ALA A 146 15.04 12.66 -17.63
N ILE A 147 15.68 12.49 -18.79
CA ILE A 147 17.09 12.80 -19.01
C ILE A 147 17.37 14.30 -18.82
N ARG A 148 16.55 15.16 -19.44
CA ARG A 148 16.66 16.61 -19.34
C ARG A 148 16.56 17.08 -17.88
N VAL A 149 15.55 16.58 -17.15
CA VAL A 149 15.33 16.89 -15.73
C VAL A 149 16.51 16.40 -14.90
N THR A 150 16.97 15.16 -15.11
CA THR A 150 18.11 14.60 -14.37
C THR A 150 19.37 15.46 -14.52
N ARG A 151 19.71 15.85 -15.75
CA ARG A 151 20.82 16.76 -16.03
C ARG A 151 20.62 18.13 -15.38
N ALA A 152 19.41 18.70 -15.49
CA ALA A 152 19.09 20.00 -14.91
C ALA A 152 19.18 20.00 -13.38
N LEU A 153 18.87 18.87 -12.73
CA LEU A 153 19.06 18.64 -11.30
C LEU A 153 20.53 18.50 -10.89
N GLY A 154 21.44 18.23 -11.83
CA GLY A 154 22.88 18.08 -11.59
C GLY A 154 23.33 16.64 -11.36
N TYR A 155 22.48 15.66 -11.68
CA TYR A 155 22.83 14.24 -11.60
C TYR A 155 23.25 13.70 -12.96
N GLN A 156 24.23 12.80 -12.95
CA GLN A 156 24.81 12.21 -14.15
C GLN A 156 24.14 10.88 -14.52
N TYR A 157 23.59 10.17 -13.54
CA TYR A 157 23.12 8.81 -13.73
C TYR A 157 21.61 8.72 -13.56
N ILE A 158 20.96 8.01 -14.47
CA ILE A 158 19.54 7.65 -14.36
C ILE A 158 19.35 6.16 -14.63
N LEU A 159 18.53 5.51 -13.81
CA LEU A 159 18.02 4.19 -14.08
C LEU A 159 16.66 4.29 -14.79
N ILE A 160 16.56 3.64 -15.94
CA ILE A 160 15.30 3.39 -16.64
C ILE A 160 15.23 1.87 -16.84
N ASP A 161 14.27 1.20 -16.18
CA ASP A 161 14.18 -0.27 -16.12
C ASP A 161 14.30 -0.94 -17.49
N SER A 162 13.55 -0.45 -18.48
CA SER A 162 13.49 -0.98 -19.83
C SER A 162 14.80 -0.82 -20.61
N LEU A 163 15.69 0.08 -20.16
CA LEU A 163 16.97 0.40 -20.79
C LEU A 163 18.18 -0.06 -19.97
N CYS A 164 17.97 -0.50 -18.73
CA CYS A 164 19.04 -0.91 -17.82
C CYS A 164 18.97 -2.40 -17.45
N ILE A 165 17.87 -3.10 -17.75
CA ILE A 165 17.68 -4.54 -17.56
C ILE A 165 17.55 -5.19 -18.93
N ILE A 166 18.19 -6.34 -19.16
CA ILE A 166 18.12 -7.06 -20.44
C ILE A 166 16.75 -7.75 -20.53
N GLN A 167 15.91 -7.30 -21.45
CA GLN A 167 14.46 -7.62 -21.46
C GLN A 167 14.16 -9.02 -22.01
N ASP A 168 15.07 -9.60 -22.78
CA ASP A 168 15.01 -10.94 -23.35
C ASP A 168 15.83 -11.98 -22.55
N SER A 169 16.34 -11.59 -21.36
CA SER A 169 17.09 -12.47 -20.47
C SER A 169 16.37 -12.70 -19.14
N GLN A 170 15.81 -13.89 -18.95
CA GLN A 170 15.13 -14.27 -17.71
C GLN A 170 16.06 -14.23 -16.50
N SER A 171 17.31 -14.67 -16.65
CA SER A 171 18.29 -14.68 -15.55
C SER A 171 18.73 -13.27 -15.15
N ASP A 172 18.90 -12.35 -16.10
CA ASP A 172 19.22 -10.95 -15.81
C ASP A 172 18.02 -10.24 -15.15
N TRP A 173 16.80 -10.55 -15.62
CA TRP A 173 15.57 -10.07 -14.99
C TRP A 173 15.44 -10.55 -13.55
N GLU A 174 15.61 -11.84 -13.26
CA GLU A 174 15.53 -12.38 -11.89
C GLU A 174 16.56 -11.73 -10.97
N GLU A 175 17.80 -11.55 -11.45
CA GLU A 175 18.87 -10.89 -10.71
C GLU A 175 18.49 -9.44 -10.34
N GLU A 176 18.03 -8.64 -11.31
CA GLU A 176 17.76 -7.21 -11.10
C GLU A 176 16.40 -6.96 -10.43
N ALA A 177 15.37 -7.73 -10.76
CA ALA A 177 14.03 -7.64 -10.16
C ALA A 177 14.10 -7.92 -8.64
N SER A 178 14.94 -8.88 -8.23
CA SER A 178 15.19 -9.15 -6.81
C SER A 178 15.81 -7.97 -6.05
N LYS A 179 16.38 -6.98 -6.75
CA LYS A 179 17.07 -5.81 -6.20
C LYS A 179 16.30 -4.50 -6.37
N MET A 180 15.22 -4.48 -7.16
CA MET A 180 14.46 -3.26 -7.47
C MET A 180 14.14 -2.42 -6.24
N ALA A 181 13.72 -3.08 -5.16
CA ALA A 181 13.49 -2.46 -3.87
C ALA A 181 14.66 -1.58 -3.38
N ALA A 182 15.87 -2.14 -3.38
CA ALA A 182 17.07 -1.45 -2.94
C ALA A 182 17.54 -0.40 -3.96
N VAL A 183 17.33 -0.65 -5.26
CA VAL A 183 17.68 0.31 -6.31
C VAL A 183 16.84 1.60 -6.18
N TYR A 184 15.52 1.49 -6.04
CA TYR A 184 14.67 2.66 -5.82
C TYR A 184 14.89 3.27 -4.42
N GLY A 185 15.15 2.44 -3.40
CA GLY A 185 15.47 2.91 -2.05
C GLY A 185 16.78 3.71 -1.95
N ASN A 186 17.80 3.34 -2.74
CA ASN A 186 19.09 4.01 -2.77
C ASN A 186 19.15 5.21 -3.73
N ALA A 187 18.15 5.39 -4.59
CA ALA A 187 18.09 6.54 -5.49
C ALA A 187 17.99 7.86 -4.72
N VAL A 188 18.55 8.92 -5.30
CA VAL A 188 18.44 10.27 -4.74
C VAL A 188 17.00 10.76 -4.85
N CYS A 189 16.35 10.52 -5.98
CA CYS A 189 14.94 10.82 -6.17
C CYS A 189 14.40 9.94 -7.28
N ASN A 190 13.13 9.56 -7.17
CA ASN A 190 12.39 8.95 -8.26
C ASN A 190 11.61 10.02 -9.03
N ILE A 191 11.69 9.97 -10.35
CA ILE A 191 10.79 10.72 -11.25
C ILE A 191 9.66 9.76 -11.61
N SER A 192 8.43 10.08 -11.22
CA SER A 192 7.24 9.29 -11.54
C SER A 192 6.44 9.97 -12.63
N TYR A 193 6.47 9.44 -13.86
CA TYR A 193 5.69 9.97 -14.98
C TYR A 193 4.31 9.30 -15.04
N LEU A 194 3.26 10.08 -14.81
CA LEU A 194 1.94 9.60 -14.41
C LEU A 194 1.07 9.03 -15.54
N PHE A 195 1.31 9.46 -16.77
CA PHE A 195 0.50 9.14 -17.94
C PHE A 195 1.29 8.33 -18.99
N PRO A 196 0.64 7.49 -19.80
CA PRO A 196 1.33 6.68 -20.79
C PRO A 196 1.96 7.56 -21.88
N PRO A 197 2.96 7.05 -22.63
CA PRO A 197 3.61 7.80 -23.72
C PRO A 197 2.63 8.37 -24.76
N GLU A 198 1.52 7.68 -24.99
CA GLU A 198 0.44 8.08 -25.89
C GLU A 198 -0.27 9.37 -25.44
N ASP A 199 -0.34 9.59 -24.12
CA ASP A 199 -0.97 10.74 -23.48
C ASP A 199 0.07 11.76 -22.97
N ALA A 200 1.34 11.55 -23.30
CA ALA A 200 2.46 12.35 -22.78
C ALA A 200 2.57 13.73 -23.47
N GLU A 201 1.51 14.20 -24.12
CA GLU A 201 1.46 15.56 -24.63
C GLU A 201 1.66 16.57 -23.49
N PRO A 202 2.41 17.66 -23.72
CA PRO A 202 2.58 18.70 -22.72
C PRO A 202 1.22 19.27 -22.32
N LYS A 203 0.73 18.90 -21.12
CA LYS A 203 -0.46 19.54 -20.57
C LYS A 203 -0.05 20.93 -20.07
N PRO A 204 -0.76 22.00 -20.48
CA PRO A 204 -0.47 23.31 -19.92
C PRO A 204 -0.70 23.25 -18.41
N ARG A 205 0.17 23.94 -17.67
CA ARG A 205 -0.03 24.08 -16.23
C ARG A 205 -1.40 24.68 -15.99
N LYS A 206 -2.20 24.04 -15.14
CA LYS A 206 -3.48 24.64 -14.77
C LYS A 206 -3.18 25.81 -13.87
N ASP A 207 -3.79 26.94 -14.18
CA ASP A 207 -3.68 28.10 -13.33
C ASP A 207 -4.28 27.73 -11.96
N PRO A 208 -3.46 27.75 -10.89
CA PRO A 208 -3.94 27.37 -9.58
C PRO A 208 -5.11 28.25 -9.18
N ARG A 209 -5.18 29.50 -9.63
CA ARG A 209 -6.30 30.43 -9.38
C ARG A 209 -7.67 29.87 -9.80
N GLY A 210 -7.73 28.94 -10.75
CA GLY A 210 -8.98 28.30 -11.18
C GLY A 210 -9.58 27.32 -10.16
N TYR A 211 -8.82 26.92 -9.14
CA TYR A 211 -9.24 25.95 -8.10
C TYR A 211 -8.60 26.17 -6.72
N SER A 212 -7.68 27.13 -6.58
CA SER A 212 -7.07 27.56 -5.31
C SER A 212 -8.13 28.16 -4.41
N ARG A 213 -8.06 27.82 -3.13
CA ARG A 213 -8.95 28.36 -2.10
C ARG A 213 -8.71 29.87 -2.00
N CYS A 214 -9.77 30.66 -2.13
CA CYS A 214 -9.74 32.04 -1.69
C CYS A 214 -9.79 32.06 -0.14
N VAL A 215 -8.78 32.66 0.50
CA VAL A 215 -8.72 32.80 1.96
C VAL A 215 -9.36 34.13 2.35
N LEU A 216 -10.48 34.08 3.09
CA LEU A 216 -11.16 35.26 3.62
C LEU A 216 -11.27 35.16 5.15
N ARG A 217 -11.04 36.28 5.84
CA ARG A 217 -10.98 36.39 7.32
C ARG A 217 -12.33 36.76 7.93
N GLN A 218 -12.53 36.44 9.22
CA GLN A 218 -13.82 36.60 9.91
C GLN A 218 -14.26 38.07 10.05
N MET A 219 -15.54 38.33 9.77
CA MET A 219 -16.20 39.61 9.97
C MET A 219 -16.73 39.71 11.41
N GLY A 220 -15.91 40.33 12.25
CA GLY A 220 -16.21 40.78 13.63
C GLY A 220 -15.42 42.03 14.02
N GLY A 221 -14.55 42.52 13.12
CA GLY A 221 -14.03 43.88 13.11
C GLY A 221 -14.52 44.60 11.85
N SER A 222 -15.62 45.33 11.99
CA SER A 222 -16.02 46.54 11.23
C SER A 222 -16.11 46.63 9.68
N GLU A 223 -15.95 45.62 8.80
CA GLU A 223 -16.02 45.86 7.31
C GLU A 223 -16.64 44.72 6.43
N PRO A 224 -17.53 45.01 5.43
CA PRO A 224 -18.34 44.03 4.66
C PRO A 224 -17.65 43.26 3.51
N GLY A 225 -18.16 42.03 3.20
CA GLY A 225 -17.76 41.16 2.06
C GLY A 225 -18.69 39.94 1.81
N ILE A 226 -18.47 39.14 0.72
CA ILE A 226 -19.25 37.93 0.30
C ILE A 226 -18.64 36.63 0.87
N TYR A 227 -19.47 35.63 1.22
CA TYR A 227 -19.11 34.41 1.98
C TYR A 227 -19.55 33.09 1.30
N ALA A 228 -18.68 32.06 1.19
CA ALA A 228 -19.07 30.66 0.95
C ALA A 228 -17.97 29.62 1.31
N CYS A 229 -18.41 28.40 1.66
CA CYS A 229 -17.71 27.30 2.36
C CYS A 229 -16.66 26.46 1.59
N ARG A 230 -15.95 25.62 2.38
CA ARG A 230 -14.87 24.66 2.10
C ARG A 230 -15.16 23.69 0.92
N PRO A 231 -14.31 23.62 -0.14
CA PRO A 231 -14.34 22.50 -1.07
C PRO A 231 -13.71 21.25 -0.41
N PRO A 232 -14.10 20.02 -0.83
CA PRO A 232 -13.55 18.79 -0.25
C PRO A 232 -12.02 18.84 -0.37
N SER A 233 -11.31 18.63 0.74
CA SER A 233 -9.89 18.35 0.71
C SER A 233 -9.71 17.10 -0.14
N ARG A 234 -9.24 17.24 -1.39
CA ARG A 234 -8.80 16.08 -2.15
C ARG A 234 -7.70 15.42 -1.32
N ARG A 235 -7.95 14.21 -0.86
CA ARG A 235 -6.94 13.45 -0.13
C ARG A 235 -5.85 13.05 -1.11
N GLU A 236 -4.61 12.92 -0.65
CA GLU A 236 -3.50 12.38 -1.45
C GLU A 236 -3.91 11.08 -2.17
N SER A 237 -4.63 10.19 -1.47
CA SER A 237 -5.18 8.96 -2.04
C SER A 237 -6.13 9.17 -3.22
N GLU A 238 -6.94 10.23 -3.20
CA GLU A 238 -7.88 10.56 -4.29
C GLU A 238 -7.14 11.11 -5.51
N ILE A 239 -6.04 11.83 -5.30
CA ILE A 239 -5.18 12.32 -6.38
C ILE A 239 -4.48 11.12 -7.04
N HIS A 240 -3.85 10.26 -6.25
CA HIS A 240 -3.08 9.12 -6.75
C HIS A 240 -3.96 8.10 -7.50
N ALA A 241 -5.20 7.87 -7.02
CA ALA A 241 -6.14 6.94 -7.63
C ALA A 241 -6.54 7.31 -9.07
N CYS A 242 -6.37 8.57 -9.47
CA CYS A 242 -6.67 9.04 -10.83
C CYS A 242 -5.52 8.84 -11.83
N TRP A 243 -4.33 8.43 -11.38
CA TRP A 243 -3.17 8.34 -12.25
C TRP A 243 -3.01 6.95 -12.87
N PRO A 244 -2.91 6.83 -14.20
CA PRO A 244 -2.73 5.53 -14.86
C PRO A 244 -1.51 4.76 -14.36
N LEU A 245 -0.39 5.43 -14.05
CA LEU A 245 0.79 4.77 -13.47
C LEU A 245 0.47 4.03 -12.16
N SER A 246 -0.40 4.60 -11.31
CA SER A 246 -0.76 4.06 -10.00
C SER A 246 -1.56 2.75 -10.10
N THR A 247 -2.08 2.42 -11.28
CA THR A 247 -2.74 1.14 -11.55
C THR A 247 -1.75 -0.02 -11.67
N ARG A 248 -0.45 0.23 -11.83
CA ARG A 248 0.58 -0.81 -12.02
C ARG A 248 1.19 -1.28 -10.71
N ALA A 249 1.35 -2.59 -10.55
CA ALA A 249 1.83 -3.18 -9.31
C ALA A 249 3.33 -2.95 -9.07
N TRP A 250 4.16 -3.03 -10.12
CA TRP A 250 5.59 -2.68 -10.04
C TRP A 250 5.79 -1.21 -9.63
N ALA A 251 5.04 -0.28 -10.24
CA ALA A 251 5.07 1.14 -9.86
C ALA A 251 4.68 1.39 -8.39
N PHE A 252 3.90 0.49 -7.76
CA PHE A 252 3.66 0.57 -6.31
C PHE A 252 4.93 0.41 -5.51
N GLN A 253 5.73 -0.61 -5.82
CA GLN A 253 6.97 -0.91 -5.12
C GLN A 253 7.93 0.27 -5.29
N GLU A 254 8.08 0.76 -6.51
CA GLU A 254 8.95 1.88 -6.86
C GLU A 254 8.57 3.15 -6.08
N GLN A 255 7.28 3.46 -6.03
CA GLN A 255 6.78 4.61 -5.26
C GLN A 255 6.97 4.39 -3.76
N VAL A 256 6.50 3.28 -3.18
CA VAL A 256 6.54 3.03 -1.73
C VAL A 256 7.98 3.06 -1.18
N LEU A 257 8.95 2.56 -1.95
CA LEU A 257 10.32 2.35 -1.48
C LEU A 257 11.28 3.49 -1.82
N SER A 258 10.93 4.36 -2.77
CA SER A 258 11.72 5.58 -3.00
C SER A 258 11.65 6.47 -1.75
N PRO A 259 12.74 7.09 -1.28
CA PRO A 259 12.66 8.04 -0.15
C PRO A 259 12.01 9.38 -0.55
N ARG A 260 12.10 9.72 -1.84
CA ARG A 260 11.70 10.98 -2.46
C ARG A 260 11.14 10.71 -3.85
N THR A 261 10.01 11.32 -4.18
CA THR A 261 9.38 11.16 -5.49
C THR A 261 8.87 12.50 -5.99
N VAL A 262 9.20 12.83 -7.24
CA VAL A 262 8.58 13.94 -7.98
C VAL A 262 7.63 13.34 -9.00
N TYR A 263 6.39 13.81 -9.01
CA TYR A 263 5.38 13.40 -9.98
C TYR A 263 5.33 14.36 -11.17
N TYR A 264 5.39 13.78 -12.37
CA TYR A 264 5.39 14.45 -13.66
C TYR A 264 4.20 14.01 -14.51
N GLY A 265 3.69 14.91 -15.36
CA GLY A 265 2.63 14.61 -16.33
C GLY A 265 1.22 14.99 -15.89
N ASP A 266 1.01 15.34 -14.61
CA ASP A 266 -0.20 16.07 -14.20
C ASP A 266 -0.06 17.57 -14.52
N SER A 267 -1.11 18.33 -14.25
CA SER A 267 -1.20 19.77 -14.50
C SER A 267 -0.18 20.56 -13.66
N ASN A 268 0.28 20.01 -12.54
CA ASN A 268 1.27 20.61 -11.65
C ASN A 268 2.32 19.56 -11.28
N LEU A 269 3.53 20.00 -10.95
CA LEU A 269 4.52 19.16 -10.28
C LEU A 269 4.12 18.92 -8.83
N MET A 270 4.25 17.67 -8.41
CA MET A 270 4.01 17.27 -7.03
C MET A 270 5.23 16.56 -6.46
N TRP A 271 5.39 16.65 -5.16
CA TRP A 271 6.49 16.10 -4.40
C TRP A 271 5.97 15.24 -3.26
N GLU A 272 6.58 14.08 -3.05
CA GLU A 272 6.34 13.26 -1.88
C GLU A 272 7.66 12.80 -1.27
N CYS A 273 7.76 12.91 0.05
CA CYS A 273 8.80 12.27 0.86
C CYS A 273 8.19 11.78 2.19
N CYS A 274 9.01 11.31 3.14
CA CYS A 274 8.50 10.85 4.43
C CYS A 274 7.88 11.98 5.27
N ALA A 275 8.31 13.23 5.09
CA ALA A 275 7.79 14.38 5.83
C ALA A 275 6.40 14.82 5.36
N GLY A 276 6.07 14.61 4.09
CA GLY A 276 4.78 15.06 3.56
C GLY A 276 4.70 15.04 2.04
N PHE A 277 3.58 15.59 1.56
CA PHE A 277 3.24 15.75 0.16
C PHE A 277 3.09 17.24 -0.15
N SER A 278 3.61 17.70 -1.28
CA SER A 278 3.58 19.10 -1.69
C SER A 278 3.23 19.25 -3.16
N ASP A 279 2.53 20.32 -3.50
CA ASP A 279 2.27 20.77 -4.87
C ASP A 279 3.10 22.03 -5.13
N GLU A 280 3.63 22.17 -6.34
CA GLU A 280 4.52 23.29 -6.68
C GLU A 280 3.84 24.67 -6.59
N LEU A 281 2.51 24.73 -6.53
CA LEU A 281 1.72 25.96 -6.49
C LEU A 281 1.10 26.20 -5.12
N HIS A 282 0.66 25.15 -4.43
CA HIS A 282 -0.03 25.22 -3.13
C HIS A 282 0.90 24.99 -1.93
N GLY A 283 2.14 24.54 -2.16
CA GLY A 283 3.06 24.16 -1.11
C GLY A 283 2.63 22.85 -0.45
N GLU A 284 2.91 22.71 0.85
CA GLU A 284 2.61 21.49 1.59
C GLU A 284 1.10 21.29 1.78
N PHE A 285 0.62 20.09 1.47
CA PHE A 285 -0.75 19.72 1.80
C PHE A 285 -0.83 19.37 3.28
N SER A 286 -1.50 20.20 4.08
CA SER A 286 -1.88 19.77 5.44
C SER A 286 -2.91 18.64 5.33
N LEU A 287 -2.48 17.43 5.68
CA LEU A 287 -3.35 16.27 5.91
C LEU A 287 -4.22 16.44 7.17
N TYR A 288 -3.97 17.50 7.94
CA TYR A 288 -4.53 17.72 9.26
C TYR A 288 -5.52 18.90 9.22
N GLY A 289 -6.76 18.65 9.62
CA GLY A 289 -7.51 19.72 10.27
C GLY A 289 -6.73 20.13 11.51
N GLU A 290 -6.40 21.41 11.63
CA GLU A 290 -5.80 21.97 12.85
C GLU A 290 -6.58 21.45 14.07
N GLY A 291 -5.89 20.75 14.98
CA GLY A 291 -6.45 20.34 16.28
C GLY A 291 -6.61 18.83 16.56
N LEU A 292 -6.34 17.92 15.61
CA LEU A 292 -6.40 16.47 15.88
C LEU A 292 -5.02 15.82 15.72
N GLY A 293 -4.40 15.45 16.84
CA GLY A 293 -3.04 14.91 16.87
C GLY A 293 -2.82 13.61 16.07
N LEU A 294 -1.54 13.25 15.90
CA LEU A 294 -1.00 12.07 15.20
C LEU A 294 -1.76 10.74 15.42
N LYS A 295 -2.47 10.58 16.54
CA LYS A 295 -3.27 9.39 16.85
C LYS A 295 -4.48 9.17 15.90
N HIS A 296 -5.04 10.24 15.31
CA HIS A 296 -6.15 10.14 14.37
C HIS A 296 -5.73 9.90 12.90
N ALA A 297 -4.46 10.15 12.56
CA ALA A 297 -3.91 9.99 11.21
C ALA A 297 -3.92 8.53 10.74
N LEU A 298 -3.66 7.58 11.65
CA LEU A 298 -3.66 6.14 11.33
C LEU A 298 -5.06 5.59 11.03
N VAL A 299 -6.11 6.25 11.54
CA VAL A 299 -7.48 5.71 11.54
C VAL A 299 -8.26 6.10 10.28
N ARG A 300 -8.03 7.29 9.70
CA ARG A 300 -8.88 7.84 8.63
C ARG A 300 -8.31 7.80 7.21
N ASP A 301 -7.04 7.43 7.03
CA ASP A 301 -6.38 7.45 5.72
C ASP A 301 -6.65 6.18 4.89
N HIS A 302 -7.45 6.32 3.83
CA HIS A 302 -8.00 5.22 3.04
C HIS A 302 -7.04 4.71 1.94
N GLY A 303 -5.80 4.37 2.31
CA GLY A 303 -4.86 3.71 1.39
C GLY A 303 -3.83 4.64 0.77
N HIS A 304 -2.95 5.19 1.60
CA HIS A 304 -1.88 6.06 1.13
C HIS A 304 -0.77 5.22 0.53
N ILE A 305 -0.29 5.61 -0.64
CA ILE A 305 0.83 4.91 -1.27
C ILE A 305 2.13 5.15 -0.47
N GLY A 306 2.26 6.30 0.20
CA GLY A 306 3.35 6.60 1.13
C GLY A 306 3.23 6.01 2.53
N THR A 307 2.25 5.13 2.83
CA THR A 307 1.98 4.73 4.22
C THR A 307 3.20 4.10 4.91
N LEU A 308 4.05 3.37 4.17
CA LEU A 308 5.28 2.76 4.73
C LEU A 308 6.28 3.81 5.23
N ARG A 309 6.40 4.94 4.53
CA ARG A 309 7.32 6.04 4.87
C ARG A 309 6.94 6.77 6.16
N ARG A 310 5.67 6.64 6.58
CA ARG A 310 5.05 7.39 7.69
C ARG A 310 4.66 6.50 8.88
N ILE A 311 5.04 5.22 8.89
CA ILE A 311 4.72 4.32 10.00
C ILE A 311 5.52 4.75 11.25
N PRO A 312 4.87 5.00 12.40
CA PRO A 312 5.56 5.33 13.63
C PRO A 312 6.53 4.21 14.06
N LYS A 313 7.57 4.56 14.83
CA LYS A 313 8.37 3.55 15.53
C LYS A 313 7.43 2.72 16.41
N ILE A 314 7.36 1.41 16.16
CA ILE A 314 6.67 0.47 17.05
C ILE A 314 7.71 0.03 18.08
N PRO A 315 7.58 0.39 19.37
CA PRO A 315 8.44 -0.16 20.39
C PRO A 315 8.34 -1.69 20.38
N LYS A 316 9.49 -2.37 20.35
CA LYS A 316 9.56 -3.85 20.41
C LYS A 316 8.80 -4.45 21.60
N SER A 317 8.60 -3.67 22.67
CA SER A 317 7.91 -4.07 23.90
C SER A 317 6.39 -3.81 23.92
N SER A 318 5.84 -3.03 22.98
CA SER A 318 4.42 -2.60 23.01
C SER A 318 3.53 -3.35 22.02
N LEU A 319 3.86 -4.61 21.77
CA LEU A 319 3.26 -5.43 20.71
C LEU A 319 1.72 -5.44 20.80
N ARG A 320 1.06 -5.60 21.96
CA ARG A 320 -0.42 -5.74 21.99
C ARG A 320 -1.24 -4.55 21.42
N CYS A 321 -0.87 -3.29 21.65
CA CYS A 321 -1.57 -2.13 21.06
C CYS A 321 -0.87 -1.54 19.82
N GLY A 322 0.45 -1.70 19.71
CA GLY A 322 1.24 -1.25 18.55
C GLY A 322 1.11 -2.16 17.32
N GLN A 323 0.90 -3.47 17.53
CA GLN A 323 0.63 -4.46 16.46
C GLN A 323 -0.64 -4.08 15.69
N ILE A 324 -1.68 -3.66 16.41
CA ILE A 324 -2.98 -3.34 15.84
C ILE A 324 -2.85 -2.20 14.81
N GLY A 325 -2.24 -1.06 15.17
CA GLY A 325 -2.02 0.04 14.21
C GLY A 325 -1.17 -0.35 12.99
N PHE A 326 -0.16 -1.20 13.20
CA PHE A 326 0.71 -1.71 12.14
C PHE A 326 -0.01 -2.66 11.18
N LEU A 327 -0.75 -3.64 11.70
CA LEU A 327 -1.49 -4.59 10.88
C LEU A 327 -2.48 -3.88 9.96
N ARG A 328 -3.08 -2.78 10.43
CA ARG A 328 -3.94 -1.89 9.64
C ARG A 328 -3.24 -1.31 8.42
N ILE A 329 -2.01 -0.86 8.62
CA ILE A 329 -1.19 -0.29 7.56
C ILE A 329 -0.77 -1.39 6.59
N TRP A 330 -0.33 -2.54 7.12
CA TRP A 330 0.08 -3.68 6.33
C TRP A 330 -1.05 -4.17 5.41
N GLU A 331 -2.26 -4.30 5.94
CA GLU A 331 -3.43 -4.66 5.15
C GLU A 331 -3.79 -3.65 4.08
N ARG A 332 -3.67 -2.35 4.37
CA ARG A 332 -3.85 -1.31 3.36
C ARG A 332 -2.81 -1.41 2.26
N LEU A 333 -1.55 -1.76 2.58
CA LEU A 333 -0.52 -2.00 1.57
C LEU A 333 -0.87 -3.21 0.71
N ILE A 334 -1.32 -4.32 1.32
CA ILE A 334 -1.79 -5.51 0.61
C ILE A 334 -2.95 -5.16 -0.33
N ASP A 335 -4.00 -4.50 0.19
CA ASP A 335 -5.19 -4.16 -0.59
C ASP A 335 -4.87 -3.21 -1.75
N ASN A 336 -4.01 -2.20 -1.52
CA ASN A 336 -3.53 -1.32 -2.59
C ASN A 336 -2.70 -2.04 -3.63
N TYR A 337 -1.85 -2.99 -3.22
CA TYR A 337 -1.03 -3.76 -4.13
C TYR A 337 -1.86 -4.73 -4.98
N ARG A 338 -2.78 -5.47 -4.35
CA ARG A 338 -3.59 -6.49 -5.02
C ARG A 338 -4.47 -5.89 -6.11
N ARG A 339 -5.05 -4.71 -5.89
CA ARG A 339 -5.90 -4.03 -6.89
C ARG A 339 -5.16 -3.56 -8.14
N ARG A 340 -3.84 -3.68 -8.19
CA ARG A 340 -3.01 -3.22 -9.30
C ARG A 340 -2.78 -4.30 -10.33
N LYS A 341 -2.68 -3.86 -11.58
CA LYS A 341 -2.45 -4.68 -12.76
C LYS A 341 -0.97 -5.05 -12.89
N LEU A 342 -0.72 -6.27 -13.35
CA LEU A 342 0.58 -6.75 -13.81
C LEU A 342 0.44 -7.22 -15.26
N THR A 343 1.49 -7.05 -16.06
CA THR A 343 1.55 -7.64 -17.39
C THR A 343 1.76 -9.16 -17.31
N LYS A 344 2.54 -9.63 -16.33
CA LYS A 344 2.75 -11.04 -16.02
C LYS A 344 2.35 -11.30 -14.56
N GLU A 345 1.31 -12.09 -14.35
CA GLU A 345 0.84 -12.40 -12.98
C GLU A 345 1.84 -13.23 -12.16
N SER A 346 2.75 -13.96 -12.83
CA SER A 346 3.87 -14.65 -12.18
C SER A 346 4.74 -13.72 -11.32
N ASP A 347 4.81 -12.43 -11.68
CA ASP A 347 5.67 -11.45 -11.02
C ASP A 347 5.08 -10.96 -9.68
N ARG A 348 3.83 -11.34 -9.38
CA ARG A 348 3.05 -10.84 -8.23
C ARG A 348 3.77 -10.99 -6.90
N ILE A 349 4.39 -12.14 -6.68
CA ILE A 349 5.09 -12.38 -5.42
C ILE A 349 6.37 -11.53 -5.36
N MET A 350 7.15 -11.53 -6.44
CA MET A 350 8.42 -10.81 -6.53
C MET A 350 8.24 -9.29 -6.43
N ALA A 351 7.22 -8.74 -7.08
CA ALA A 351 6.90 -7.31 -7.02
C ALA A 351 6.48 -6.85 -5.62
N PHE A 352 5.92 -7.73 -4.78
CA PHE A 352 5.62 -7.41 -3.39
C PHE A 352 6.80 -7.67 -2.43
N ALA A 353 7.69 -8.60 -2.78
CA ALA A 353 8.83 -9.02 -1.94
C ALA A 353 9.68 -7.84 -1.44
N GLY A 354 9.90 -6.82 -2.28
CA GLY A 354 10.61 -5.61 -1.89
C GLY A 354 9.97 -4.84 -0.73
N ILE A 355 8.65 -4.70 -0.73
CA ILE A 355 7.89 -4.03 0.32
C ILE A 355 7.98 -4.84 1.62
N ALA A 356 7.84 -6.16 1.52
CA ALA A 356 8.02 -7.06 2.66
C ALA A 356 9.43 -6.95 3.26
N ARG A 357 10.49 -6.98 2.43
CA ARG A 357 11.88 -6.82 2.92
C ARG A 357 12.09 -5.48 3.62
N ALA A 358 11.57 -4.38 3.07
CA ALA A 358 11.68 -3.07 3.69
C ALA A 358 11.05 -3.04 5.09
N VAL A 359 9.88 -3.66 5.26
CA VAL A 359 9.20 -3.76 6.57
C VAL A 359 9.97 -4.67 7.53
N ASN A 360 10.47 -5.81 7.04
CA ASN A 360 11.34 -6.70 7.82
C ASN A 360 12.58 -5.95 8.32
N ASN A 361 13.26 -5.17 7.48
CA ASN A 361 14.44 -4.40 7.88
C ASN A 361 14.09 -3.29 8.89
N LEU A 362 12.93 -2.64 8.72
CA LEU A 362 12.48 -1.55 9.61
C LEU A 362 12.13 -2.04 11.02
N TYR A 363 11.48 -3.20 11.13
CA TYR A 363 10.86 -3.65 12.39
C TYR A 363 11.44 -4.95 12.95
N GLY A 364 12.21 -5.70 12.15
CA GLY A 364 12.73 -7.02 12.51
C GLY A 364 11.66 -8.10 12.62
N LEU A 365 10.53 -7.94 11.92
CA LEU A 365 9.41 -8.89 11.93
C LEU A 365 9.66 -10.07 11.00
N THR A 366 9.10 -11.24 11.32
CA THR A 366 9.30 -12.47 10.54
C THR A 366 8.25 -12.59 9.44
N TYR A 367 8.67 -12.46 8.18
CA TYR A 367 7.76 -12.52 7.02
C TYR A 367 7.39 -13.97 6.66
N LEU A 368 6.10 -14.23 6.47
CA LEU A 368 5.53 -15.53 6.12
C LEU A 368 4.48 -15.36 5.02
N ALA A 369 4.88 -15.53 3.75
CA ALA A 369 4.01 -15.52 2.58
C ALA A 369 2.90 -14.44 2.61
N GLY A 370 3.27 -13.17 2.79
CA GLY A 370 2.34 -12.04 2.82
C GLY A 370 1.83 -11.68 4.21
N MET A 371 2.27 -12.40 5.25
CA MET A 371 1.91 -12.18 6.65
C MET A 371 3.15 -12.01 7.53
N TRP A 372 2.93 -11.69 8.81
CA TRP A 372 3.97 -11.57 9.82
C TRP A 372 3.71 -12.57 10.95
N LYS A 373 4.72 -13.34 11.35
CA LYS A 373 4.65 -14.28 12.47
C LYS A 373 4.07 -13.61 13.72
N GLU A 374 4.49 -12.39 13.98
CA GLU A 374 4.14 -11.60 15.16
C GLU A 374 2.68 -11.15 15.19
N GLY A 375 1.94 -11.27 14.09
CA GLY A 375 0.52 -10.93 14.00
C GLY A 375 -0.25 -11.95 13.17
N ILE A 376 0.17 -13.21 13.18
CA ILE A 376 -0.32 -14.22 12.24
C ILE A 376 -1.81 -14.51 12.39
N GLN A 377 -2.34 -14.53 13.62
CA GLN A 377 -3.74 -14.88 13.88
C GLN A 377 -4.73 -13.97 13.13
N PRO A 378 -4.73 -12.63 13.35
CA PRO A 378 -5.67 -11.78 12.64
C PRO A 378 -5.35 -11.67 11.14
N LEU A 379 -4.08 -11.86 10.73
CA LEU A 379 -3.71 -11.88 9.31
C LEU A 379 -4.21 -13.13 8.58
N LEU A 380 -4.45 -14.25 9.27
CA LEU A 380 -5.08 -15.44 8.71
C LEU A 380 -6.59 -15.23 8.44
N LEU A 381 -7.23 -14.24 9.05
CA LEU A 381 -8.68 -14.00 8.95
C LEU A 381 -9.06 -13.07 7.79
N TRP A 382 -8.34 -13.19 6.69
CA TRP A 382 -8.71 -12.51 5.46
C TRP A 382 -9.89 -13.21 4.76
N ALA A 383 -10.65 -12.49 3.94
CA ALA A 383 -11.78 -13.07 3.21
C ALA A 383 -12.13 -12.28 1.95
N ILE A 384 -12.87 -12.92 1.04
CA ILE A 384 -13.40 -12.32 -0.18
C ILE A 384 -14.83 -11.86 0.10
N LYS A 385 -15.13 -10.58 -0.08
CA LYS A 385 -16.52 -10.11 -0.01
C LYS A 385 -17.17 -10.21 -1.40
N PRO A 386 -18.35 -10.81 -1.53
CA PRO A 386 -19.10 -10.77 -2.78
C PRO A 386 -19.49 -9.32 -3.11
N GLU A 387 -19.44 -8.96 -4.40
CA GLU A 387 -19.84 -7.63 -4.85
C GLU A 387 -21.30 -7.37 -4.50
N ARG A 388 -21.58 -6.23 -3.85
CA ARG A 388 -22.92 -5.64 -3.95
C ARG A 388 -22.98 -4.94 -5.30
N PRO A 389 -24.01 -5.16 -6.14
CA PRO A 389 -24.19 -4.37 -7.35
C PRO A 389 -24.22 -2.89 -6.96
N THR A 390 -23.24 -2.13 -7.42
CA THR A 390 -23.11 -0.70 -7.10
C THR A 390 -24.20 0.08 -7.83
N SER A 391 -24.74 1.09 -7.14
CA SER A 391 -25.61 2.11 -7.72
C SER A 391 -24.92 2.79 -8.94
N PRO A 392 -25.64 3.27 -9.97
CA PRO A 392 -25.10 3.59 -11.31
C PRO A 392 -24.13 4.78 -11.42
N THR A 393 -23.62 5.34 -10.32
CA THR A 393 -23.04 6.69 -10.28
C THR A 393 -21.51 6.77 -10.27
N MET A 394 -20.79 5.65 -10.40
CA MET A 394 -19.32 5.66 -10.57
C MET A 394 -18.93 5.48 -12.05
N PRO A 395 -17.91 6.20 -12.56
CA PRO A 395 -17.51 6.09 -13.96
C PRO A 395 -17.11 4.66 -14.32
N GLN A 396 -17.74 4.13 -15.37
CA GLN A 396 -17.66 2.74 -15.85
C GLN A 396 -16.33 2.37 -16.54
N THR A 397 -15.24 3.12 -16.34
CA THR A 397 -13.98 2.91 -17.09
C THR A 397 -13.09 1.81 -16.52
N ALA A 398 -13.50 1.10 -15.47
CA ALA A 398 -12.75 -0.01 -14.88
C ALA A 398 -13.41 -1.39 -15.06
N THR A 399 -14.57 -1.47 -15.73
CA THR A 399 -15.40 -2.68 -15.82
C THR A 399 -15.25 -3.48 -17.13
N GLU A 400 -14.51 -2.96 -18.10
CA GLU A 400 -14.28 -3.68 -19.36
C GLU A 400 -12.92 -4.39 -19.28
N ASN A 401 -12.93 -5.71 -19.49
CA ASN A 401 -11.85 -6.69 -19.31
C ASN A 401 -11.72 -7.28 -17.89
N ARG A 402 -12.79 -7.93 -17.42
CA ARG A 402 -12.68 -9.11 -16.55
C ARG A 402 -12.36 -10.33 -17.41
N ASP A 403 -11.20 -10.34 -18.06
CA ASP A 403 -10.66 -11.60 -18.54
C ASP A 403 -10.41 -12.48 -17.31
N GLU A 404 -10.85 -13.74 -17.39
CA GLU A 404 -10.62 -14.77 -16.39
C GLU A 404 -9.10 -14.87 -16.15
N LEU A 405 -8.62 -14.17 -15.12
CA LEU A 405 -7.25 -14.34 -14.63
C LEU A 405 -7.11 -15.81 -14.23
N GLU A 406 -6.36 -16.56 -15.03
CA GLU A 406 -6.05 -17.97 -14.79
C GLU A 406 -5.62 -18.17 -13.33
N PRO A 407 -6.10 -19.23 -12.65
CA PRO A 407 -5.55 -19.63 -11.37
C PRO A 407 -4.05 -19.80 -11.53
N GLN A 408 -3.25 -19.26 -10.60
CA GLN A 408 -1.82 -19.53 -10.56
C GLN A 408 -1.60 -21.02 -10.31
N THR A 409 -1.59 -21.83 -11.36
CA THR A 409 -1.38 -23.28 -11.30
C THR A 409 0.09 -23.67 -11.17
N GLY A 410 1.00 -22.70 -10.99
CA GLY A 410 2.45 -22.94 -11.05
C GLY A 410 3.31 -22.42 -9.89
N THR A 411 2.79 -21.58 -8.98
CA THR A 411 3.57 -21.08 -7.83
C THR A 411 3.12 -21.82 -6.58
N ALA A 412 4.06 -22.44 -5.86
CA ALA A 412 3.83 -23.13 -4.59
C ALA A 412 3.48 -22.14 -3.47
N THR A 413 2.33 -21.47 -3.61
CA THR A 413 1.78 -20.54 -2.63
C THR A 413 0.98 -21.33 -1.60
N PRO A 414 1.21 -21.10 -0.30
CA PRO A 414 0.43 -21.78 0.71
C PRO A 414 -1.04 -21.37 0.64
N SER A 415 -1.97 -22.30 0.86
CA SER A 415 -3.41 -22.05 0.72
C SER A 415 -3.91 -20.95 1.68
N TRP A 416 -3.26 -20.81 2.83
CA TRP A 416 -3.55 -19.81 3.85
C TRP A 416 -3.01 -18.41 3.54
N SER A 417 -2.13 -18.28 2.54
CA SER A 417 -1.66 -16.99 2.07
C SER A 417 -2.68 -16.32 1.17
N TRP A 418 -2.84 -15.00 1.26
CA TRP A 418 -3.67 -14.24 0.32
C TRP A 418 -3.10 -14.23 -1.11
N PHE A 419 -1.86 -14.66 -1.32
CA PHE A 419 -1.28 -14.88 -2.66
C PHE A 419 -1.92 -16.07 -3.41
N SER A 420 -2.61 -16.98 -2.70
CA SER A 420 -3.23 -18.16 -3.31
C SER A 420 -4.48 -17.85 -4.16
N ILE A 421 -4.95 -16.59 -4.15
CA ILE A 421 -6.19 -16.18 -4.81
C ILE A 421 -5.93 -15.02 -5.80
N PRO A 422 -6.59 -15.05 -6.98
CA PRO A 422 -6.57 -13.94 -7.94
C PRO A 422 -6.93 -12.58 -7.34
N THR A 423 -6.32 -11.53 -7.90
CA THR A 423 -6.44 -10.13 -7.44
C THR A 423 -7.75 -9.44 -7.76
N SER A 424 -8.46 -9.90 -8.80
CA SER A 424 -9.76 -9.33 -9.23
C SER A 424 -10.91 -9.60 -8.27
N ARG A 425 -10.71 -10.49 -7.28
CA ARG A 425 -11.74 -10.82 -6.28
C ARG A 425 -11.69 -9.82 -5.14
N PHE A 426 -12.77 -9.06 -4.97
CA PHE A 426 -12.86 -7.98 -3.99
C PHE A 426 -12.53 -8.48 -2.58
N TYR A 427 -11.41 -7.99 -2.06
CA TYR A 427 -10.84 -8.39 -0.79
C TYR A 427 -11.29 -7.42 0.29
N THR A 428 -11.73 -7.94 1.43
CA THR A 428 -11.73 -7.16 2.66
C THR A 428 -11.04 -8.01 3.72
N PRO A 429 -9.94 -7.52 4.32
CA PRO A 429 -9.45 -8.14 5.52
C PRO A 429 -10.51 -7.93 6.61
N LEU A 430 -11.30 -8.99 6.89
CA LEU A 430 -12.31 -8.94 7.93
C LEU A 430 -11.62 -8.93 9.29
N GLY A 431 -10.70 -9.87 9.55
CA GLY A 431 -10.15 -10.13 10.88
C GLY A 431 -9.57 -8.91 11.60
N VAL A 432 -8.62 -8.22 10.97
CA VAL A 432 -7.98 -7.08 11.61
C VAL A 432 -9.00 -5.95 11.78
N SER A 433 -9.85 -5.67 10.78
CA SER A 433 -10.92 -4.65 10.86
C SER A 433 -11.85 -4.82 12.08
N THR A 434 -12.13 -6.07 12.47
CA THR A 434 -13.00 -6.42 13.60
C THR A 434 -12.31 -6.32 14.97
N VAL A 435 -10.98 -6.55 15.02
CA VAL A 435 -10.16 -6.37 16.23
C VAL A 435 -10.09 -4.90 16.69
N TYR A 436 -10.41 -3.93 15.83
CA TYR A 436 -10.30 -2.51 16.14
C TYR A 436 -11.52 -1.86 16.79
N ASP A 437 -12.63 -2.58 16.95
CA ASP A 437 -13.76 -1.96 17.62
C ASP A 437 -13.33 -1.64 19.05
N THR A 438 -13.19 -0.34 19.37
CA THR A 438 -12.69 0.13 20.67
C THR A 438 -13.64 -0.20 21.81
N ALA A 439 -14.86 -0.62 21.47
CA ALA A 439 -15.83 -1.15 22.39
C ALA A 439 -15.70 -2.68 22.55
N ALA A 440 -14.72 -3.35 21.95
CA ALA A 440 -14.59 -4.80 21.98
C ALA A 440 -13.37 -5.32 22.75
N SER A 441 -13.58 -6.34 23.58
CA SER A 441 -12.49 -7.18 24.12
C SER A 441 -12.14 -8.25 23.08
N VAL A 442 -10.85 -8.49 22.81
CA VAL A 442 -10.40 -9.45 21.80
C VAL A 442 -9.51 -10.52 22.44
N LEU A 443 -9.84 -11.78 22.20
CA LEU A 443 -9.05 -12.95 22.57
C LEU A 443 -8.54 -13.66 21.31
N LEU A 444 -7.23 -13.66 21.11
CA LEU A 444 -6.57 -14.48 20.09
C LEU A 444 -6.40 -15.90 20.65
N TRP A 445 -7.28 -16.80 20.25
CA TRP A 445 -7.34 -18.15 20.83
C TRP A 445 -6.24 -19.06 20.27
N THR A 446 -6.05 -19.03 18.95
CA THR A 446 -5.05 -19.87 18.27
C THR A 446 -3.61 -19.50 18.65
N LYS A 447 -2.77 -20.51 18.85
CA LYS A 447 -1.33 -20.36 19.06
C LYS A 447 -0.54 -20.91 17.86
N LEU A 448 0.43 -20.14 17.37
CA LEU A 448 1.41 -20.63 16.40
C LEU A 448 2.47 -21.43 17.14
N LEU A 449 2.53 -22.75 16.92
CA LEU A 449 3.49 -23.66 17.55
C LEU A 449 4.83 -23.65 16.80
N SER A 450 4.78 -23.80 15.47
CA SER A 450 5.98 -23.82 14.62
C SER A 450 5.67 -23.37 13.19
N PHE A 451 6.72 -23.07 12.42
CA PHE A 451 6.66 -22.87 10.98
C PHE A 451 7.99 -23.33 10.35
N GLY A 452 7.98 -23.73 9.09
CA GLY A 452 9.19 -24.20 8.42
C GLY A 452 8.99 -24.53 6.95
N TRP A 453 10.08 -24.98 6.31
CA TRP A 453 10.10 -25.48 4.94
C TRP A 453 10.41 -26.98 4.94
N ASN A 454 9.79 -27.76 4.05
CA ASN A 454 9.89 -29.24 4.01
C ASN A 454 11.33 -29.83 3.97
N LYS A 455 12.37 -29.04 3.70
CA LYS A 455 13.77 -29.50 3.58
C LYS A 455 14.77 -28.71 4.44
N GLN A 456 14.32 -27.90 5.39
CA GLN A 456 15.21 -27.07 6.23
C GLN A 456 15.11 -27.43 7.71
N LEU A 457 16.22 -27.19 8.44
CA LEU A 457 16.24 -27.24 9.90
C LEU A 457 15.22 -26.25 10.47
N GLU A 458 14.49 -26.67 11.51
CA GLU A 458 13.59 -25.79 12.24
C GLU A 458 14.35 -24.54 12.70
N ASN A 459 13.86 -23.34 12.32
CA ASN A 459 14.35 -22.00 12.66
C ASN A 459 15.32 -21.30 11.68
N GLU A 460 15.71 -21.88 10.55
CA GLU A 460 16.43 -21.13 9.51
C GLU A 460 15.45 -20.53 8.47
N ILE A 461 15.40 -19.19 8.39
CA ILE A 461 14.58 -18.49 7.38
C ILE A 461 15.42 -18.33 6.10
N PRO A 462 15.06 -18.97 4.97
CA PRO A 462 15.82 -18.83 3.74
C PRO A 462 15.82 -17.39 3.23
N ALA A 463 16.88 -16.94 2.57
CA ALA A 463 16.95 -15.61 1.96
C ALA A 463 15.86 -15.41 0.89
N SER A 464 15.41 -16.50 0.25
CA SER A 464 14.31 -16.52 -0.72
C SER A 464 12.91 -16.47 -0.08
N SER A 465 12.79 -16.53 1.25
CA SER A 465 11.50 -16.54 1.98
C SER A 465 10.55 -15.39 1.68
N PHE A 466 11.04 -14.32 1.05
CA PHE A 466 10.21 -13.20 0.60
C PHE A 466 9.46 -13.45 -0.71
N TYR A 467 9.91 -14.44 -1.51
CA TYR A 467 9.35 -14.69 -2.83
C TYR A 467 9.23 -16.16 -3.25
N ASP A 468 9.88 -17.08 -2.56
CA ASP A 468 9.72 -18.52 -2.75
C ASP A 468 9.11 -19.14 -1.48
N PHE A 469 7.88 -19.60 -1.61
CA PHE A 469 7.10 -20.19 -0.51
C PHE A 469 7.00 -21.71 -0.63
N THR A 470 7.79 -22.34 -1.51
CA THR A 470 7.71 -23.77 -1.79
C THR A 470 7.94 -24.61 -0.54
N GLY A 471 6.91 -25.32 -0.10
CA GLY A 471 6.98 -26.19 1.09
C GLY A 471 6.91 -25.46 2.43
N LEU A 472 6.57 -24.16 2.43
CA LEU A 472 6.31 -23.39 3.64
C LEU A 472 5.02 -23.89 4.30
N HIS A 473 5.10 -24.23 5.59
CA HIS A 473 3.97 -24.69 6.39
C HIS A 473 3.94 -24.04 7.78
N LEU A 474 2.75 -23.99 8.38
CA LEU A 474 2.50 -23.47 9.73
C LEU A 474 1.82 -24.54 10.59
N THR A 475 2.30 -24.76 11.81
CA THR A 475 1.62 -25.63 12.79
C THR A 475 0.91 -24.75 13.81
N LEU A 476 -0.42 -24.86 13.88
CA LEU A 476 -1.27 -24.12 14.79
C LEU A 476 -1.89 -25.05 15.84
N GLU A 477 -1.99 -24.58 17.08
CA GLU A 477 -2.89 -25.14 18.09
C GLU A 477 -4.20 -24.35 18.03
N ALA A 478 -5.30 -25.01 17.67
CA ALA A 478 -6.63 -24.41 17.50
C ALA A 478 -7.73 -25.33 18.04
N MET A 479 -8.83 -24.78 18.55
CA MET A 479 -10.07 -25.54 18.73
C MET A 479 -10.62 -25.85 17.35
N THR A 480 -10.97 -27.12 17.14
CA THR A 480 -11.50 -27.62 15.88
C THR A 480 -12.86 -28.26 16.01
N LEU A 481 -13.70 -28.05 15.01
CA LEU A 481 -14.97 -28.75 14.85
C LEU A 481 -15.13 -29.22 13.41
N THR A 482 -15.40 -30.50 13.21
CA THR A 482 -15.78 -31.03 11.90
C THR A 482 -17.27 -30.81 11.68
N THR A 483 -17.61 -30.13 10.59
CA THR A 483 -18.99 -29.87 10.17
C THR A 483 -19.09 -29.97 8.65
N HIS A 484 -20.24 -29.62 8.10
CA HIS A 484 -20.46 -29.58 6.67
C HIS A 484 -20.79 -28.16 6.17
N LEU A 485 -20.43 -27.92 4.91
CA LEU A 485 -20.93 -26.80 4.12
C LEU A 485 -22.03 -27.27 3.21
N ASP A 486 -23.19 -26.64 3.32
CA ASP A 486 -24.35 -26.90 2.48
C ASP A 486 -24.39 -25.88 1.33
N ARG A 487 -24.74 -26.37 0.14
CA ARG A 487 -24.88 -25.52 -1.04
C ARG A 487 -26.27 -24.86 -1.06
N LEU A 488 -26.28 -23.53 -1.14
CA LEU A 488 -27.50 -22.72 -1.19
C LEU A 488 -28.09 -22.65 -2.61
N ASP A 489 -29.40 -22.43 -2.68
CA ASP A 489 -30.10 -22.06 -3.91
C ASP A 489 -29.56 -20.72 -4.43
N GLY A 490 -28.82 -20.76 -5.54
CA GLY A 490 -28.05 -19.62 -6.07
C GLY A 490 -26.53 -19.82 -6.09
N GLY A 491 -26.03 -20.99 -5.66
CA GLY A 491 -24.63 -21.39 -5.85
C GLY A 491 -23.65 -20.99 -4.74
N GLY A 492 -24.15 -20.38 -3.66
CA GLY A 492 -23.35 -20.07 -2.46
C GLY A 492 -23.15 -21.28 -1.54
N LEU A 493 -22.29 -21.14 -0.53
CA LEU A 493 -22.07 -22.12 0.54
C LEU A 493 -22.48 -21.51 1.88
N ALA A 494 -23.15 -22.30 2.71
CA ALA A 494 -23.50 -21.95 4.08
C ALA A 494 -22.97 -23.02 5.05
N LEU A 495 -22.68 -22.61 6.27
CA LEU A 495 -22.32 -23.54 7.35
C LEU A 495 -23.58 -24.22 7.86
N ASP A 496 -23.55 -25.54 7.98
CA ASP A 496 -24.57 -26.29 8.71
C ASP A 496 -24.54 -25.88 10.18
N SER A 497 -25.56 -25.12 10.58
CA SER A 497 -25.65 -24.57 11.93
C SER A 497 -26.25 -25.53 12.96
N THR A 498 -26.80 -26.67 12.52
CA THR A 498 -27.48 -27.64 13.40
C THR A 498 -26.52 -28.31 14.38
N ARG A 499 -25.24 -28.40 14.04
CA ARG A 499 -24.17 -28.97 14.89
C ARG A 499 -23.75 -28.07 16.05
N PHE A 500 -24.06 -26.78 16.01
CA PHE A 500 -23.57 -25.82 17.00
C PHE A 500 -24.50 -25.68 18.22
N SER A 501 -25.64 -26.37 18.30
CA SER A 501 -26.53 -26.24 19.48
C SER A 501 -27.45 -27.45 19.70
N PRO A 502 -26.93 -28.62 20.15
CA PRO A 502 -27.80 -29.74 20.48
C PRO A 502 -28.60 -29.53 21.78
N ASN A 503 -28.01 -28.88 22.80
CA ASN A 503 -28.57 -28.73 24.15
C ASN A 503 -28.26 -27.33 24.74
N ALA A 504 -29.26 -26.45 24.84
CA ALA A 504 -29.20 -24.99 25.11
C ALA A 504 -28.30 -24.51 26.28
N PRO A 505 -27.54 -23.38 26.14
CA PRO A 505 -28.05 -22.03 26.46
C PRO A 505 -27.58 -20.86 25.55
N LEU A 506 -26.69 -21.08 24.57
CA LEU A 506 -26.17 -20.03 23.69
C LEU A 506 -27.01 -19.88 22.42
N LYS A 507 -27.57 -18.69 22.18
CA LYS A 507 -28.37 -18.42 20.99
C LYS A 507 -27.48 -17.93 19.85
N ILE A 508 -27.38 -18.73 18.78
CA ILE A 508 -26.72 -18.30 17.55
C ILE A 508 -27.58 -17.20 16.89
N GLN A 509 -26.96 -16.04 16.66
CA GLN A 509 -27.58 -14.91 15.99
C GLN A 509 -27.32 -14.92 14.48
N SER A 510 -26.11 -15.30 14.08
CA SER A 510 -25.68 -15.29 12.69
C SER A 510 -24.57 -16.29 12.45
N THR A 511 -24.61 -16.96 11.31
CA THR A 511 -23.49 -17.75 10.77
C THR A 511 -23.14 -17.21 9.40
N THR A 512 -21.87 -16.91 9.16
CA THR A 512 -21.40 -16.42 7.87
C THR A 512 -20.17 -17.19 7.42
N TYR A 513 -20.11 -17.50 6.14
CA TYR A 513 -19.01 -18.21 5.52
C TYR A 513 -18.56 -17.46 4.26
N TRP A 514 -17.25 -17.28 4.11
CA TRP A 514 -16.62 -16.69 2.94
C TRP A 514 -15.69 -17.72 2.32
N HIS A 515 -16.04 -18.17 1.12
CA HIS A 515 -15.24 -19.12 0.35
C HIS A 515 -14.08 -18.40 -0.34
N ASP A 516 -12.92 -19.08 -0.44
CA ASP A 516 -11.72 -18.54 -1.09
C ASP A 516 -11.81 -18.65 -2.66
N GLY A 517 -12.72 -19.49 -3.18
CA GLY A 517 -12.96 -19.75 -4.61
C GLY A 517 -14.08 -18.92 -5.27
N THR A 518 -14.14 -18.90 -6.62
CA THR A 518 -15.31 -18.41 -7.40
C THR A 518 -16.30 -19.54 -7.53
N GLY A 519 -17.26 -19.68 -6.63
CA GLY A 519 -18.63 -20.18 -6.88
C GLY A 519 -18.91 -21.48 -7.67
N THR A 520 -17.94 -22.21 -8.19
CA THR A 520 -18.11 -23.43 -8.97
C THR A 520 -17.04 -24.42 -8.54
N MET A 521 -17.35 -25.13 -7.45
CA MET A 521 -16.78 -26.45 -7.23
C MET A 521 -17.19 -27.33 -8.42
N VAL A 522 -16.28 -27.51 -9.37
CA VAL A 522 -16.44 -28.45 -10.48
C VAL A 522 -16.60 -29.84 -9.87
N GLY A 523 -17.82 -30.41 -9.96
CA GLY A 523 -18.07 -31.82 -9.60
C GLY A 523 -19.07 -32.10 -8.48
N CYS A 524 -19.51 -31.10 -7.69
CA CYS A 524 -20.55 -31.31 -6.67
C CYS A 524 -21.94 -30.94 -7.18
N LYS A 525 -22.91 -31.85 -7.01
CA LYS A 525 -24.33 -31.68 -7.37
C LYS A 525 -25.05 -30.85 -6.30
N GLN A 526 -26.25 -30.36 -6.64
CA GLN A 526 -27.15 -29.70 -5.71
C GLN A 526 -27.53 -30.68 -4.59
N GLY A 527 -27.41 -30.26 -3.32
CA GLY A 527 -27.61 -31.11 -2.15
C GLY A 527 -26.36 -31.85 -1.65
N ASP A 528 -25.21 -31.68 -2.30
CA ASP A 528 -23.94 -32.21 -1.78
C ASP A 528 -23.46 -31.40 -0.58
N SER A 529 -23.01 -32.12 0.45
CA SER A 529 -22.55 -31.57 1.72
C SER A 529 -21.03 -31.77 1.81
N ILE A 530 -20.26 -30.67 1.89
CA ILE A 530 -18.79 -30.74 1.88
C ILE A 530 -18.31 -30.79 3.33
N SER A 531 -17.66 -31.89 3.73
CA SER A 531 -17.04 -32.00 5.05
C SER A 531 -15.86 -31.03 5.18
N VAL A 532 -15.90 -30.17 6.20
CA VAL A 532 -14.85 -29.20 6.52
C VAL A 532 -14.53 -29.25 8.00
N THR A 533 -13.30 -28.89 8.34
CA THR A 533 -12.89 -28.66 9.73
C THR A 533 -12.75 -27.18 9.98
N LEU A 534 -13.55 -26.66 10.91
CA LEU A 534 -13.46 -25.30 11.38
C LEU A 534 -12.34 -25.20 12.41
N ALA A 535 -11.43 -24.26 12.27
CA ALA A 535 -10.41 -23.93 13.26
C ALA A 535 -10.66 -22.53 13.82
N CYS A 536 -10.88 -22.39 15.13
CA CYS A 536 -11.14 -21.10 15.76
C CYS A 536 -9.85 -20.29 15.91
N ILE A 537 -9.83 -19.06 15.40
CA ILE A 537 -8.66 -18.17 15.49
C ILE A 537 -8.87 -17.07 16.53
N VAL A 538 -10.03 -16.40 16.52
CA VAL A 538 -10.32 -15.24 17.38
C VAL A 538 -11.72 -15.32 17.96
N LEU A 539 -11.85 -14.88 19.22
CA LEU A 539 -13.11 -14.51 19.86
C LEU A 539 -13.07 -13.03 20.21
N PHE A 540 -14.18 -12.31 20.04
CA PHE A 540 -14.30 -10.95 20.56
C PHE A 540 -15.72 -10.65 21.05
N TRP A 541 -15.78 -9.78 22.06
CA TRP A 541 -17.00 -9.37 22.74
C TRP A 541 -17.25 -7.90 22.45
N HIS A 542 -18.41 -7.55 21.89
CA HIS A 542 -18.82 -6.14 21.79
C HIS A 542 -19.48 -5.69 23.10
N HIS A 543 -18.93 -4.65 23.71
CA HIS A 543 -19.55 -3.93 24.82
C HIS A 543 -20.41 -2.80 24.26
N LEU A 544 -21.74 -2.95 24.32
CA LEU A 544 -22.62 -1.85 23.98
C LEU A 544 -22.53 -0.80 25.12
N HIS A 545 -21.93 0.36 24.82
CA HIS A 545 -21.97 1.50 25.73
C HIS A 545 -23.44 1.84 26.04
N ASP A 546 -23.82 1.76 27.31
CA ASP A 546 -25.09 2.20 27.90
C ASP A 546 -26.39 1.44 27.54
N SER A 547 -26.35 0.20 27.02
CA SER A 547 -27.59 -0.57 26.80
C SER A 547 -27.78 -1.77 27.74
N VAL A 548 -29.05 -2.05 28.03
CA VAL A 548 -29.54 -3.21 28.83
C VAL A 548 -29.46 -4.53 28.03
N GLU A 549 -28.96 -4.47 26.79
CA GLU A 549 -28.94 -5.60 25.85
C GLU A 549 -27.77 -6.58 26.10
N PRO A 550 -27.93 -7.86 25.71
CA PRO A 550 -26.91 -8.89 25.97
C PRO A 550 -25.59 -8.61 25.23
N HIS A 551 -24.48 -9.05 25.84
CA HIS A 551 -23.17 -9.05 25.22
C HIS A 551 -23.19 -9.90 23.94
N ARG A 552 -22.74 -9.31 22.84
CA ARG A 552 -22.56 -10.04 21.57
C ARG A 552 -21.15 -10.58 21.52
N CYS A 553 -21.02 -11.91 21.54
CA CYS A 553 -19.77 -12.60 21.27
C CYS A 553 -19.72 -12.99 19.79
N VAL A 554 -18.59 -12.78 19.13
CA VAL A 554 -18.37 -13.23 17.76
C VAL A 554 -17.12 -14.08 17.72
N ILE A 555 -17.23 -15.24 17.08
CA ILE A 555 -16.15 -16.19 16.89
C ILE A 555 -15.81 -16.21 15.40
N GLN A 556 -14.52 -16.12 15.09
CA GLN A 556 -14.01 -16.19 13.72
C GLN A 556 -12.94 -17.26 13.59
N GLY A 557 -12.88 -17.87 12.40
CA GLY A 557 -11.92 -18.92 12.15
C GLY A 557 -11.72 -19.29 10.69
N LEU A 558 -10.90 -20.31 10.48
CA LEU A 558 -10.59 -20.89 9.18
C LEU A 558 -11.48 -22.11 8.91
N ALA A 559 -11.90 -22.27 7.67
CA ALA A 559 -12.47 -23.52 7.17
C ALA A 559 -11.38 -24.29 6.41
N LEU A 560 -11.19 -25.55 6.77
CA LEU A 560 -10.08 -26.38 6.31
C LEU A 560 -10.56 -27.70 5.70
N THR A 561 -9.84 -28.17 4.69
CA THR A 561 -9.98 -29.51 4.12
C THR A 561 -8.67 -30.28 4.23
N PRO A 562 -8.70 -31.59 4.55
CA PRO A 562 -7.49 -32.38 4.64
C PRO A 562 -6.81 -32.53 3.28
N CYS A 563 -5.48 -32.55 3.27
CA CYS A 563 -4.70 -32.97 2.12
C CYS A 563 -4.75 -34.50 1.95
N SER A 564 -4.28 -35.01 0.81
CA SER A 564 -4.05 -36.44 0.60
C SER A 564 -3.15 -37.05 1.68
N ASP A 565 -2.21 -36.25 2.19
CA ASP A 565 -1.40 -36.56 3.36
C ASP A 565 -2.19 -36.16 4.61
N GLN A 566 -2.67 -37.14 5.39
CA GLN A 566 -3.69 -36.96 6.45
C GLN A 566 -3.32 -35.98 7.59
N ASN A 567 -2.09 -35.47 7.62
CA ASN A 567 -1.60 -34.53 8.65
C ASN A 567 -1.50 -33.07 8.17
N ALA A 568 -1.78 -32.79 6.90
CA ALA A 568 -1.74 -31.43 6.35
C ALA A 568 -3.14 -30.94 5.95
N TRP A 569 -3.35 -29.64 6.08
CA TRP A 569 -4.64 -28.99 5.87
C TRP A 569 -4.51 -27.85 4.87
N LYS A 570 -5.47 -27.76 3.95
CA LYS A 570 -5.65 -26.60 3.08
C LYS A 570 -6.77 -25.73 3.58
N ARG A 571 -6.54 -24.43 3.57
CA ARG A 571 -7.57 -23.43 3.80
C ARG A 571 -8.49 -23.34 2.57
N VAL A 572 -9.80 -23.33 2.81
CA VAL A 572 -10.83 -23.19 1.78
C VAL A 572 -11.77 -22.00 2.02
N GLY A 573 -11.65 -21.33 3.16
CA GLY A 573 -12.44 -20.14 3.48
C GLY A 573 -12.26 -19.64 4.91
N MET A 574 -13.01 -18.60 5.22
CA MET A 574 -13.18 -18.03 6.56
C MET A 574 -14.62 -18.21 7.02
N TRP A 575 -14.83 -18.38 8.32
CA TRP A 575 -16.16 -18.38 8.92
C TRP A 575 -16.27 -17.41 10.08
N GLU A 576 -17.51 -17.01 10.37
CA GLU A 576 -17.90 -16.20 11.52
C GLU A 576 -19.21 -16.73 12.12
N ILE A 577 -19.26 -16.82 13.45
CA ILE A 577 -20.47 -17.13 14.20
C ILE A 577 -20.69 -16.05 15.25
N GLY A 578 -21.84 -15.37 15.17
CA GLY A 578 -22.31 -14.41 16.17
C GLY A 578 -23.22 -15.10 17.17
N ILE A 579 -22.97 -14.88 18.45
CA ILE A 579 -23.66 -15.50 19.57
C ILE A 579 -24.16 -14.42 20.53
N ILE A 580 -25.36 -14.62 21.04
CA ILE A 580 -25.94 -13.80 22.10
C ILE A 580 -25.73 -14.53 23.43
N GLU A 581 -25.01 -13.88 24.35
CA GLU A 581 -24.78 -14.40 25.68
C GLU A 581 -25.99 -14.13 26.58
N PRO A 582 -26.59 -15.16 27.21
CA PRO A 582 -27.57 -14.92 28.27
C PRO A 582 -26.84 -14.35 29.50
N ARG A 583 -27.34 -13.23 30.06
CA ARG A 583 -26.82 -12.66 31.32
C ARG A 583 -26.76 -13.74 32.41
N LYS A 584 -25.56 -14.25 32.67
CA LYS A 584 -25.19 -14.91 33.92
C LYS A 584 -24.07 -14.10 34.52
N GLU A 585 -24.14 -13.84 35.82
CA GLU A 585 -22.96 -13.42 36.59
C GLU A 585 -21.91 -14.53 36.41
N PRO A 586 -20.79 -14.27 35.72
CA PRO A 586 -19.79 -15.30 35.47
C PRO A 586 -18.86 -15.40 36.67
N GLU A 587 -18.43 -16.62 36.99
CA GLU A 587 -17.10 -16.77 37.60
C GLU A 587 -16.09 -16.24 36.57
N GLU A 588 -15.46 -15.10 36.89
CA GLU A 588 -14.58 -14.32 36.00
C GLU A 588 -13.51 -15.09 35.17
N PRO A 589 -12.94 -16.24 35.62
CA PRO A 589 -11.82 -16.88 34.89
C PRO A 589 -12.18 -17.48 33.53
N LEU A 590 -13.42 -17.99 33.36
CA LEU A 590 -13.80 -18.78 32.17
C LEU A 590 -14.12 -17.93 30.93
N ILE A 591 -14.50 -16.67 31.14
CA ILE A 591 -14.74 -15.70 30.06
C ILE A 591 -13.39 -15.21 29.50
N GLU A 592 -12.39 -15.02 30.37
CA GLU A 592 -11.06 -14.57 29.94
C GLU A 592 -10.34 -15.58 29.04
N THR A 593 -10.61 -16.88 29.21
CA THR A 593 -10.00 -17.95 28.39
C THR A 593 -10.80 -18.32 27.15
N GLY A 594 -12.07 -17.90 27.06
CA GLY A 594 -13.00 -18.30 25.98
C GLY A 594 -13.36 -19.79 25.97
N GLU A 595 -12.85 -20.59 26.92
CA GLU A 595 -13.06 -22.05 26.98
C GLU A 595 -14.51 -22.41 27.27
N TRP A 596 -15.23 -21.54 27.98
CA TRP A 596 -16.65 -21.73 28.25
C TRP A 596 -17.47 -21.88 26.97
N VAL A 597 -17.17 -21.10 25.93
CA VAL A 597 -17.88 -21.13 24.65
C VAL A 597 -17.79 -22.53 24.02
N PHE A 598 -16.61 -23.14 24.04
CA PHE A 598 -16.39 -24.47 23.49
C PHE A 598 -16.93 -25.58 24.41
N ALA A 599 -16.97 -25.36 25.72
CA ALA A 599 -17.58 -26.31 26.66
C ALA A 599 -19.10 -26.44 26.47
N GLN A 600 -19.78 -25.41 25.93
CA GLN A 600 -21.22 -25.46 25.65
C GLN A 600 -21.56 -26.13 24.32
N TRP A 601 -20.59 -26.31 23.41
CA TRP A 601 -20.82 -26.84 22.07
C TRP A 601 -20.15 -28.22 21.92
N GLU A 602 -20.96 -29.26 21.74
CA GLU A 602 -20.46 -30.61 21.59
C GLU A 602 -19.62 -30.77 20.30
N GLY A 603 -18.50 -31.48 20.41
CA GLY A 603 -17.65 -31.85 19.26
C GLY A 603 -16.42 -30.97 19.02
N TRP A 604 -16.27 -29.85 19.73
CA TRP A 604 -15.02 -29.07 19.68
C TRP A 604 -13.89 -29.82 20.37
N LYS A 605 -12.73 -29.89 19.70
CA LYS A 605 -11.52 -30.52 20.26
C LYS A 605 -10.27 -29.69 19.98
N LEU A 606 -9.36 -29.69 20.94
CA LEU A 606 -8.02 -29.15 20.75
C LEU A 606 -7.27 -30.00 19.71
N ALA A 607 -6.70 -29.38 18.69
CA ALA A 607 -5.92 -30.07 17.67
C ALA A 607 -4.72 -29.26 17.20
N HIS A 608 -3.69 -29.98 16.74
CA HIS A 608 -2.57 -29.41 16.00
C HIS A 608 -2.88 -29.50 14.51
N ILE A 609 -2.81 -28.36 13.83
CA ILE A 609 -3.17 -28.21 12.42
C ILE A 609 -1.94 -27.73 11.67
N THR A 610 -1.43 -28.55 10.75
CA THR A 610 -0.37 -28.13 9.83
C THR A 610 -1.01 -27.55 8.57
N LEU A 611 -0.96 -26.24 8.39
CA LEU A 611 -1.44 -25.53 7.21
C LEU A 611 -0.37 -25.52 6.12
N VAL A 612 -0.77 -25.87 4.90
CA VAL A 612 0.11 -25.91 3.71
C VAL A 612 -0.37 -25.06 2.56
#